data_AF-A0A2P5K182-F1
#
_entry.id   AF-A0A2P5K182-F1
#
_cell.length_a   1.000
_cell.length_b   1.000
_cell.length_c   1.000
_cell.angle_alpha   90.00
_cell.angle_beta   90.00
_cell.angle_gamma   90.00
#
_symmetry.space_group_name_H-M   'P 1'
#
loop_
_entity.id
_entity.type
_entity.pdbx_description
1 polymer ?
#
loop_
_entity_poly.entity_id
_entity_poly.type
_entity_poly.pdbx_seq_one_letter_code
_entity_poly.pdbx_strand_id
1 'polypeptide(L)'
;MNKKEDLYIVISSIGVLVLAWSLLHDYLKGNVINYGLYDKCGIIIGVTLTFLGLILFIRNLSIKVNIHKILLVVILVALLTGISGFSYGYYLSEQDRQEEIFEYDKWVIGIYKSSSSEPFNFTGYDVNNPVLTASDITDIPAAFVADPFLIHENNLYYMFFEVLNTDTDQGDIGLAISNDGFNWTYEQIILDEDFHLSYPCVFKWKNDYYMIPETYQAESVRLYKSNNFPYNWSFVKTLLEGRNFFDNTIFHYNNTWWLFTETGSNNLLRFYYSDKPTGHWIEHPESPIINGDANISRPGGNVIVFDKQRIIRYTQDDDPYYGNQVWAFEITALTKTTYEEYRVGRTPILKGFDNWNTRGMHHISLCSVGDGWIASIDGY
;
A
#
# COMPACT_ATOMS: atom_id res chain seq x y z
N MET A 1 6.01 -69.05 3.54
CA MET A 1 6.28 -67.68 4.04
C MET A 1 6.07 -67.64 5.54
N ASN A 2 6.97 -66.97 6.26
CA ASN A 2 6.99 -66.95 7.71
C ASN A 2 6.05 -65.84 8.22
N LYS A 3 5.01 -66.18 9.01
CA LYS A 3 3.97 -65.23 9.47
C LYS A 3 4.50 -63.95 10.14
N LYS A 4 5.75 -63.96 10.61
CA LYS A 4 6.42 -62.78 11.18
C LYS A 4 6.92 -61.78 10.13
N GLU A 5 7.37 -62.26 8.97
CA GLU A 5 7.84 -61.40 7.87
C GLU A 5 6.69 -60.60 7.28
N ASP A 6 5.55 -61.26 7.08
CA ASP A 6 4.31 -60.62 6.62
C ASP A 6 3.86 -59.52 7.59
N LEU A 7 3.97 -59.75 8.90
CA LEU A 7 3.62 -58.76 9.92
C LEU A 7 4.51 -57.51 9.85
N TYR A 8 5.82 -57.66 9.60
CA TYR A 8 6.74 -56.52 9.52
C TYR A 8 6.55 -55.70 8.25
N ILE A 9 6.28 -56.37 7.12
CA ILE A 9 5.93 -55.71 5.86
C ILE A 9 4.63 -54.92 6.03
N VAL A 10 3.63 -55.48 6.73
CA VAL A 10 2.37 -54.78 7.03
C VAL A 10 2.60 -53.55 7.89
N ILE A 11 3.42 -53.63 8.96
CA ILE A 11 3.72 -52.47 9.83
C ILE A 11 4.43 -51.35 9.04
N SER A 12 5.40 -51.71 8.19
CA SER A 12 6.12 -50.73 7.35
C SER A 12 5.19 -50.10 6.31
N SER A 13 4.32 -50.90 5.68
CA SER A 13 3.35 -50.42 4.70
C SER A 13 2.32 -49.47 5.32
N ILE A 14 1.86 -49.75 6.55
CA ILE A 14 0.99 -48.83 7.30
C ILE A 14 1.71 -47.51 7.57
N GLY A 15 2.99 -47.55 7.97
CA GLY A 15 3.79 -46.33 8.18
C GLY A 15 3.91 -45.46 6.92
N VAL A 16 4.14 -46.07 5.76
CA VAL A 16 4.21 -45.38 4.46
C VAL A 16 2.85 -44.78 4.08
N LEU A 17 1.75 -45.49 4.31
CA LEU A 17 0.41 -44.99 4.02
C LEU A 17 0.03 -43.80 4.91
N VAL A 18 0.43 -43.81 6.18
CA VAL A 18 0.21 -42.69 7.10
C VAL A 18 1.02 -41.47 6.66
N LEU A 19 2.28 -41.65 6.22
CA LEU A 19 3.11 -40.57 5.67
C LEU A 19 2.49 -39.96 4.41
N ALA A 20 2.10 -40.82 3.47
CA ALA A 20 1.48 -40.38 2.22
C ALA A 20 0.17 -39.63 2.47
N TRP A 21 -0.65 -40.10 3.41
CA TRP A 21 -1.90 -39.43 3.78
C TRP A 21 -1.67 -38.05 4.40
N SER A 22 -0.73 -37.90 5.35
CA SER A 22 -0.43 -36.61 5.97
C SER A 22 0.13 -35.59 4.97
N LEU A 23 1.00 -36.03 4.06
CA LEU A 23 1.53 -35.16 3.01
C LEU A 23 0.45 -34.77 1.98
N LEU A 24 -0.43 -35.70 1.61
CA LEU A 24 -1.52 -35.44 0.67
C LEU A 24 -2.61 -34.54 1.28
N HIS A 25 -2.93 -34.73 2.55
CA HIS A 25 -3.92 -33.91 3.27
C HIS A 25 -3.52 -32.42 3.29
N ASP A 26 -2.24 -32.11 3.49
CA ASP A 26 -1.76 -30.71 3.48
C ASP A 26 -1.61 -30.15 2.06
N TYR A 27 -1.20 -30.95 1.08
CA TYR A 27 -1.21 -30.55 -0.33
C TYR A 27 -2.62 -30.12 -0.77
N LEU A 28 -3.66 -30.87 -0.37
CA LEU A 28 -5.05 -30.55 -0.69
C LEU A 28 -5.57 -29.30 0.06
N LYS A 29 -4.88 -28.83 1.10
CA LYS A 29 -5.25 -27.63 1.88
C LYS A 29 -4.40 -26.40 1.56
N GLY A 30 -3.44 -26.49 0.64
CA GLY A 30 -2.59 -25.36 0.24
C GLY A 30 -1.55 -24.93 1.30
N ASN A 31 -1.33 -25.70 2.36
CA ASN A 31 -0.47 -25.31 3.49
C ASN A 31 0.92 -25.97 3.43
N VAL A 32 1.61 -25.85 2.29
CA VAL A 32 2.81 -26.65 2.00
C VAL A 32 3.99 -26.36 2.96
N ILE A 33 3.97 -25.22 3.67
CA ILE A 33 5.10 -24.74 4.48
C ILE A 33 4.78 -24.68 5.99
N ASN A 34 3.52 -24.88 6.41
CA ASN A 34 3.13 -24.68 7.81
C ASN A 34 2.27 -25.83 8.35
N TYR A 35 2.89 -27.00 8.57
CA TYR A 35 2.20 -28.19 9.06
C TYR A 35 1.47 -27.93 10.39
N GLY A 36 0.17 -28.24 10.43
CA GLY A 36 -0.62 -28.24 11.65
C GLY A 36 -0.13 -29.28 12.67
N LEU A 37 -0.53 -29.16 13.93
CA LEU A 37 -0.12 -30.10 14.99
C LEU A 37 -0.53 -31.55 14.67
N TYR A 38 -1.67 -31.74 14.00
CA TYR A 38 -2.15 -33.04 13.56
C TYR A 38 -1.23 -33.67 12.51
N ASP A 39 -0.87 -32.90 11.48
CA ASP A 39 -0.03 -33.38 10.37
C ASP A 39 1.42 -33.61 10.81
N LYS A 40 1.95 -32.76 11.69
CA LYS A 40 3.24 -32.97 12.37
C LYS A 40 3.28 -34.30 13.13
N CYS A 41 2.23 -34.62 13.89
CA CYS A 41 2.12 -35.88 14.60
C CYS A 41 1.99 -37.08 13.65
N GLY A 42 1.21 -36.95 12.58
CA GLY A 42 1.04 -37.99 11.55
C GLY A 42 2.36 -38.36 10.86
N ILE A 43 3.15 -37.36 10.47
CA ILE A 43 4.48 -37.56 9.87
C ILE A 43 5.42 -38.28 10.84
N ILE A 44 5.50 -37.83 12.10
CA ILE A 44 6.37 -38.45 13.11
C ILE A 44 5.99 -39.92 13.35
N ILE A 45 4.69 -40.23 13.45
CA ILE A 45 4.20 -41.59 13.65
C ILE A 45 4.52 -42.47 12.43
N GLY A 46 4.26 -41.98 11.22
CA GLY A 46 4.50 -42.72 9.99
C GLY A 46 5.98 -43.02 9.73
N VAL A 47 6.89 -42.06 9.99
CA VAL A 47 8.34 -42.30 9.94
C VAL A 47 8.74 -43.38 10.94
N THR A 48 8.28 -43.27 12.18
CA THR A 48 8.64 -44.19 13.27
C THR A 48 8.21 -45.62 12.97
N LEU A 49 6.98 -45.83 12.49
CA LEU A 49 6.47 -47.16 12.14
C LEU A 49 7.18 -47.77 10.94
N THR A 50 7.52 -46.96 9.94
CA THR A 50 8.27 -47.41 8.75
C THR A 50 9.67 -47.89 9.13
N PHE A 51 10.39 -47.13 9.96
CA PHE A 51 11.71 -47.51 10.47
C PHE A 51 11.66 -48.75 11.36
N LEU A 52 10.68 -48.83 12.26
CA LEU A 52 10.53 -49.98 13.14
C LEU A 52 10.27 -51.27 12.34
N GLY A 53 9.37 -51.21 11.36
CA GLY A 53 9.09 -52.34 10.45
C GLY A 53 10.34 -52.79 9.69
N LEU A 54 11.12 -51.84 9.16
CA LEU A 54 12.35 -52.12 8.42
C LEU A 54 13.44 -52.75 9.30
N ILE A 55 13.65 -52.24 10.52
CA ILE A 55 14.64 -52.78 11.47
C ILE A 55 14.28 -54.22 11.88
N LEU A 56 13.01 -54.48 12.16
CA LEU A 56 12.53 -55.82 12.53
C LEU A 56 12.66 -56.80 11.37
N PHE A 57 12.37 -56.37 10.14
CA PHE A 57 12.54 -57.16 8.94
C PHE A 57 14.01 -57.52 8.67
N ILE A 58 14.93 -56.55 8.75
CA ILE A 58 16.37 -56.77 8.55
C ILE A 58 16.95 -57.71 9.61
N ARG A 59 16.54 -57.58 10.88
CA ARG A 59 16.98 -58.48 11.97
C ARG A 59 16.54 -59.93 11.75
N ASN A 60 15.41 -60.16 11.09
CA ASN A 60 14.88 -61.51 10.86
C ASN A 60 15.59 -62.25 9.71
N LEU A 61 16.20 -61.53 8.76
CA LEU A 61 16.79 -62.11 7.54
C LEU A 61 18.14 -62.83 7.72
N SER A 62 18.73 -62.87 8.94
CA SER A 62 20.01 -63.55 9.21
C SER A 62 21.18 -63.10 8.30
N ILE A 63 21.09 -61.92 7.69
CA ILE A 63 22.18 -61.34 6.88
C ILE A 63 23.10 -60.58 7.84
N LYS A 64 24.41 -60.89 7.83
CA LYS A 64 25.43 -60.07 8.53
C LYS A 64 25.58 -58.71 7.84
N VAL A 65 24.64 -57.80 8.06
CA VAL A 65 24.76 -56.42 7.58
C VAL A 65 25.40 -55.58 8.67
N ASN A 66 26.40 -54.77 8.32
CA ASN A 66 26.99 -53.82 9.24
C ASN A 66 25.96 -52.70 9.50
N ILE A 67 25.33 -52.73 10.67
CA ILE A 67 24.28 -51.80 11.10
C ILE A 67 24.72 -50.34 10.93
N HIS A 68 26.01 -50.01 11.14
CA HIS A 68 26.52 -48.66 10.95
C HIS A 68 26.44 -48.20 9.49
N LYS A 69 26.64 -49.10 8.51
CA LYS A 69 26.53 -48.76 7.07
C LYS A 69 25.08 -48.53 6.66
N ILE A 70 24.13 -49.31 7.18
CA ILE A 70 22.70 -49.07 6.94
C ILE A 70 22.29 -47.72 7.55
N LEU A 71 22.70 -47.46 8.79
CA LEU A 71 22.38 -46.20 9.46
C LEU A 71 22.94 -45.00 8.69
N LEU A 72 24.16 -45.11 8.15
CA LEU A 72 24.77 -44.07 7.34
C LEU A 72 23.98 -43.82 6.04
N VAL A 73 23.55 -44.88 5.35
CA VAL A 73 22.74 -44.76 4.12
C VAL A 73 21.38 -44.12 4.42
N VAL A 74 20.74 -44.52 5.52
CA VAL A 74 19.49 -43.93 5.99
C VAL A 74 19.65 -42.43 6.26
N ILE A 75 20.70 -42.04 6.97
CA ILE A 75 20.99 -40.62 7.29
C ILE A 75 21.26 -39.83 6.01
N LEU A 76 22.02 -40.39 5.07
CA LEU A 76 22.29 -39.78 3.76
C LEU A 76 21.01 -39.58 2.94
N VAL A 77 20.13 -40.58 2.89
CA VAL A 77 18.85 -40.48 2.19
C VAL A 77 17.96 -39.43 2.85
N ALA A 78 17.86 -39.42 4.19
CA ALA A 78 17.09 -38.43 4.93
C ALA A 78 17.61 -36.99 4.71
N LEU A 79 18.93 -36.80 4.72
CA LEU A 79 19.57 -35.51 4.41
C LEU A 79 19.28 -35.06 2.97
N LEU A 80 19.40 -35.96 2.00
CA LEU A 80 19.11 -35.65 0.59
C LEU A 80 17.64 -35.29 0.38
N THR A 81 16.70 -36.02 0.99
CA THR A 81 15.27 -35.71 0.91
C THR A 81 14.91 -34.40 1.64
N GLY A 82 15.60 -34.11 2.75
CA GLY A 82 15.42 -32.86 3.49
C GLY A 82 15.92 -31.65 2.69
N ILE A 83 17.09 -31.75 2.06
CA ILE A 83 17.65 -30.70 1.20
C ILE A 83 16.77 -30.48 -0.04
N SER A 84 16.28 -31.56 -0.68
CA SER A 84 15.39 -31.42 -1.84
C SER A 84 14.04 -30.80 -1.45
N GLY A 85 13.46 -31.20 -0.31
CA GLY A 85 12.22 -30.62 0.20
C GLY A 85 12.38 -29.14 0.57
N PHE A 86 13.49 -28.77 1.20
CA PHE A 86 13.80 -27.37 1.53
C PHE A 86 14.05 -26.54 0.27
N SER A 87 14.79 -27.07 -0.71
CA SER A 87 15.06 -26.37 -1.97
C SER A 87 13.79 -26.19 -2.81
N TYR A 88 12.91 -27.18 -2.83
CA TYR A 88 11.62 -27.10 -3.52
C TYR A 88 10.64 -26.18 -2.81
N GLY A 89 10.59 -26.20 -1.48
CA GLY A 89 9.81 -25.24 -0.68
C GLY A 89 10.29 -23.81 -0.86
N TYR A 90 11.61 -23.59 -0.92
CA TYR A 90 12.20 -22.28 -1.22
C TYR A 90 11.90 -21.83 -2.65
N TYR A 91 11.98 -22.74 -3.63
CA TYR A 91 11.61 -22.46 -5.02
C TYR A 91 10.12 -22.07 -5.16
N LEU A 92 9.21 -22.80 -4.49
CA LEU A 92 7.78 -22.46 -4.47
C LEU A 92 7.52 -21.14 -3.75
N SER A 93 8.19 -20.86 -2.62
CA SER A 93 8.03 -19.56 -1.96
C SER A 93 8.53 -18.40 -2.81
N GLU A 94 9.58 -18.62 -3.61
CA GLU A 94 10.08 -17.60 -4.54
C GLU A 94 9.13 -17.45 -5.74
N GLN A 95 8.45 -18.52 -6.17
CA GLN A 95 7.45 -18.47 -7.23
C GLN A 95 6.15 -17.79 -6.78
N ASP A 96 5.64 -18.10 -5.58
CA ASP A 96 4.50 -17.40 -4.97
C ASP A 96 4.84 -15.91 -4.76
N ARG A 97 6.07 -15.62 -4.32
CA ARG A 97 6.57 -14.25 -4.24
C ARG A 97 6.64 -13.59 -5.61
N GLN A 98 7.02 -14.30 -6.68
CA GLN A 98 7.00 -13.76 -8.03
C GLN A 98 5.58 -13.58 -8.60
N GLU A 99 4.61 -14.44 -8.26
CA GLU A 99 3.20 -14.23 -8.64
C GLU A 99 2.56 -13.06 -7.87
N GLU A 100 2.90 -12.85 -6.58
CA GLU A 100 2.56 -11.62 -5.83
C GLU A 100 3.25 -10.35 -6.39
N ILE A 101 4.37 -10.49 -7.09
CA ILE A 101 5.13 -9.35 -7.67
C ILE A 101 4.50 -8.85 -9.00
N PHE A 102 3.53 -9.55 -9.60
CA PHE A 102 2.93 -9.16 -10.89
C PHE A 102 1.43 -8.86 -10.88
N GLU A 103 0.74 -8.96 -9.74
CA GLU A 103 -0.49 -8.18 -9.57
C GLU A 103 -0.07 -6.82 -9.03
N TYR A 104 -0.01 -5.81 -9.92
CA TYR A 104 -0.19 -4.45 -9.43
C TYR A 104 -1.46 -4.48 -8.58
N ASP A 105 -1.33 -4.13 -7.31
CA ASP A 105 -2.47 -3.85 -6.46
C ASP A 105 -3.39 -2.94 -7.29
N LYS A 106 -4.62 -3.37 -7.56
CA LYS A 106 -5.50 -2.71 -8.54
C LYS A 106 -6.09 -1.46 -7.90
N TRP A 107 -5.23 -0.49 -7.59
CA TRP A 107 -5.63 0.78 -7.01
C TRP A 107 -6.66 1.44 -7.91
N VAL A 108 -7.76 1.83 -7.29
CA VAL A 108 -8.89 2.51 -7.93
C VAL A 108 -9.30 3.69 -7.06
N ILE A 109 -10.06 4.62 -7.65
CA ILE A 109 -10.53 5.82 -6.96
C ILE A 109 -12.03 5.72 -6.73
N GLY A 110 -12.46 6.09 -5.52
CA GLY A 110 -13.85 6.23 -5.14
C GLY A 110 -14.19 7.63 -4.62
N ILE A 111 -15.48 7.91 -4.51
CA ILE A 111 -16.02 9.11 -3.87
C ILE A 111 -16.89 8.70 -2.68
N TYR A 112 -16.59 9.28 -1.53
CA TYR A 112 -17.48 9.27 -0.37
C TYR A 112 -18.14 10.62 -0.17
N LYS A 113 -19.33 10.60 0.42
CA LYS A 113 -20.06 11.81 0.78
C LYS A 113 -20.02 12.00 2.29
N SER A 114 -19.82 13.23 2.76
CA SER A 114 -19.94 13.52 4.18
C SER A 114 -21.41 13.43 4.60
N SER A 115 -21.63 12.72 5.72
CA SER A 115 -22.93 12.65 6.39
C SER A 115 -23.18 13.85 7.32
N SER A 116 -22.20 14.75 7.46
CA SER A 116 -22.28 15.96 8.26
C SER A 116 -21.76 17.19 7.50
N SER A 117 -21.99 18.38 8.06
CA SER A 117 -21.36 19.61 7.57
C SER A 117 -19.86 19.68 7.89
N GLU A 118 -19.36 18.77 8.74
CA GLU A 118 -17.96 18.70 9.12
C GLU A 118 -17.15 17.76 8.22
N PRO A 119 -15.85 18.03 8.01
CA PRO A 119 -15.00 17.28 7.09
C PRO A 119 -14.38 16.02 7.72
N PHE A 120 -15.17 15.24 8.49
CA PHE A 120 -14.67 14.09 9.27
C PHE A 120 -15.45 12.79 9.10
N ASN A 121 -16.70 12.82 8.62
CA ASN A 121 -17.59 11.66 8.65
C ASN A 121 -18.12 11.31 7.25
N PHE A 122 -17.39 10.44 6.57
CA PHE A 122 -17.63 10.07 5.18
C PHE A 122 -18.25 8.68 5.04
N THR A 123 -19.23 8.52 4.14
CA THR A 123 -19.82 7.23 3.81
C THR A 123 -19.90 7.02 2.31
N GLY A 124 -19.62 5.78 1.87
CA GLY A 124 -19.67 5.37 0.46
C GLY A 124 -21.02 4.82 -0.03
N TYR A 125 -21.99 4.58 0.86
CA TYR A 125 -23.20 3.79 0.55
C TYR A 125 -24.11 4.35 -0.56
N ASP A 126 -24.08 5.66 -0.80
CA ASP A 126 -24.94 6.32 -1.79
C ASP A 126 -24.21 6.61 -3.12
N VAL A 127 -23.00 6.08 -3.32
CA VAL A 127 -22.18 6.29 -4.51
C VAL A 127 -21.78 4.95 -5.13
N ASN A 128 -21.86 4.85 -6.46
CA ASN A 128 -21.38 3.68 -7.18
C ASN A 128 -19.85 3.73 -7.30
N ASN A 129 -19.17 3.19 -6.30
CA ASN A 129 -17.72 3.06 -6.31
C ASN A 129 -17.25 1.72 -6.91
N PRO A 130 -16.03 1.66 -7.48
CA PRO A 130 -15.13 2.80 -7.76
C PRO A 130 -15.67 3.71 -8.87
N VAL A 131 -15.31 5.00 -8.83
CA VAL A 131 -15.70 5.98 -9.87
C VAL A 131 -14.69 6.07 -11.00
N LEU A 132 -13.46 5.60 -10.77
CA LEU A 132 -12.40 5.59 -11.77
C LEU A 132 -11.45 4.42 -11.51
N THR A 133 -11.04 3.76 -12.59
CA THR A 133 -10.17 2.60 -12.60
C THR A 133 -9.13 2.72 -13.72
N ALA A 134 -8.11 1.85 -13.72
CA ALA A 134 -7.16 1.76 -14.83
C ALA A 134 -7.83 1.55 -16.21
N SER A 135 -8.99 0.88 -16.24
CA SER A 135 -9.70 0.60 -17.50
C SER A 135 -10.37 1.83 -18.14
N ASP A 136 -10.50 2.91 -17.38
CA ASP A 136 -11.05 4.19 -17.86
C ASP A 136 -9.99 5.05 -18.57
N ILE A 137 -8.71 4.71 -18.42
CA ILE A 137 -7.58 5.40 -19.05
C ILE A 137 -7.48 4.95 -20.51
N THR A 138 -7.48 5.91 -21.45
CA THR A 138 -7.66 5.62 -22.89
C THR A 138 -6.51 6.05 -23.79
N ASP A 139 -5.56 6.83 -23.29
CA ASP A 139 -4.44 7.42 -24.03
C ASP A 139 -3.08 6.80 -23.68
N ILE A 140 -2.95 6.12 -22.53
CA ILE A 140 -1.79 5.31 -22.14
C ILE A 140 -2.25 3.99 -21.50
N PRO A 141 -1.42 2.92 -21.49
CA PRO A 141 -1.75 1.70 -20.78
C PRO A 141 -1.51 1.88 -19.27
N ALA A 142 -2.57 1.71 -18.47
CA ALA A 142 -2.55 1.94 -17.04
C ALA A 142 -2.61 0.63 -16.25
N ALA A 143 -1.79 0.53 -15.20
CA ALA A 143 -1.86 -0.52 -14.19
C ALA A 143 -2.91 -0.19 -13.12
N PHE A 144 -2.91 1.07 -12.66
CA PHE A 144 -3.80 1.54 -11.60
C PHE A 144 -4.00 3.07 -11.64
N VAL A 145 -4.91 3.56 -10.80
CA VAL A 145 -5.10 4.99 -10.50
C VAL A 145 -5.13 5.25 -8.99
N ALA A 146 -4.48 6.32 -8.52
CA ALA A 146 -4.34 6.63 -7.08
C ALA A 146 -4.20 8.15 -6.81
N ASP A 147 -4.13 8.54 -5.54
CA ASP A 147 -3.86 9.91 -5.09
C ASP A 147 -4.78 11.01 -5.68
N PRO A 148 -6.10 10.88 -5.58
CA PRO A 148 -7.01 11.82 -6.21
C PRO A 148 -7.11 13.16 -5.46
N PHE A 149 -6.76 14.26 -6.12
CA PHE A 149 -6.95 15.64 -5.66
C PHE A 149 -8.11 16.34 -6.35
N LEU A 150 -9.03 16.92 -5.56
CA LEU A 150 -10.21 17.61 -6.08
C LEU A 150 -10.05 19.14 -6.15
N ILE A 151 -10.54 19.72 -7.24
CA ILE A 151 -10.77 21.16 -7.39
C ILE A 151 -12.19 21.39 -7.89
N HIS A 152 -12.91 22.35 -7.31
CA HIS A 152 -14.18 22.84 -7.82
C HIS A 152 -14.02 24.27 -8.31
N GLU A 153 -14.30 24.51 -9.58
CA GLU A 153 -14.20 25.83 -10.21
C GLU A 153 -15.32 25.98 -11.26
N ASN A 154 -16.01 27.11 -11.25
CA ASN A 154 -17.05 27.47 -12.23
C ASN A 154 -18.14 26.38 -12.42
N ASN A 155 -18.61 25.77 -11.34
CA ASN A 155 -19.60 24.69 -11.32
C ASN A 155 -19.13 23.37 -11.99
N LEU A 156 -17.82 23.18 -12.16
CA LEU A 156 -17.25 21.92 -12.62
C LEU A 156 -16.23 21.41 -11.60
N TYR A 157 -16.27 20.11 -11.35
CA TYR A 157 -15.31 19.41 -10.50
C TYR A 157 -14.22 18.80 -11.39
N TYR A 158 -12.98 18.93 -10.94
CA TYR A 158 -11.79 18.37 -11.56
C TYR A 158 -11.11 17.46 -10.55
N MET A 159 -10.65 16.31 -11.01
CA MET A 159 -9.86 15.36 -10.23
C MET A 159 -8.53 15.17 -10.95
N PHE A 160 -7.45 15.47 -10.24
CA PHE A 160 -6.08 15.21 -10.65
C PHE A 160 -5.58 14.00 -9.89
N PHE A 161 -4.98 13.02 -10.54
CA PHE A 161 -4.64 11.74 -9.91
C PHE A 161 -3.43 11.09 -10.58
N GLU A 162 -2.77 10.18 -9.88
CA GLU A 162 -1.70 9.35 -10.42
C GLU A 162 -2.28 8.27 -11.35
N VAL A 163 -1.60 8.03 -12.46
CA VAL A 163 -1.80 6.89 -13.34
C VAL A 163 -0.47 6.16 -13.47
N LEU A 164 -0.39 4.90 -13.02
CA LEU A 164 0.81 4.11 -13.24
C LEU A 164 0.83 3.57 -14.67
N ASN A 165 1.76 4.08 -15.48
CA ASN A 165 1.94 3.70 -16.88
C ASN A 165 2.71 2.37 -16.99
N THR A 166 2.11 1.35 -17.58
CA THR A 166 2.73 0.01 -17.67
C THR A 166 3.85 -0.09 -18.70
N ASP A 167 3.92 0.84 -19.67
CA ASP A 167 4.98 0.81 -20.68
C ASP A 167 6.30 1.36 -20.12
N THR A 168 6.22 2.34 -19.20
CA THR A 168 7.37 3.06 -18.64
C THR A 168 7.66 2.69 -17.19
N ASP A 169 6.72 2.05 -16.48
CA ASP A 169 6.77 1.74 -15.05
C ASP A 169 6.92 3.00 -14.18
N GLN A 170 6.28 4.10 -14.60
CA GLN A 170 6.29 5.39 -13.90
C GLN A 170 4.86 5.94 -13.75
N GLY A 171 4.66 6.78 -12.73
CA GLY A 171 3.42 7.52 -12.54
C GLY A 171 3.37 8.76 -13.43
N ASP A 172 2.25 8.96 -14.10
CA ASP A 172 1.88 10.15 -14.86
C ASP A 172 0.66 10.81 -14.18
N ILE A 173 0.38 12.10 -14.43
CA ILE A 173 -0.80 12.75 -13.83
C ILE A 173 -1.96 12.77 -14.84
N GLY A 174 -3.06 12.11 -14.46
CA GLY A 174 -4.33 12.11 -15.18
C GLY A 174 -5.27 13.23 -14.74
N LEU A 175 -6.27 13.50 -15.59
CA LEU A 175 -7.38 14.39 -15.31
C LEU A 175 -8.72 13.69 -15.57
N ALA A 176 -9.67 13.90 -14.66
CA ALA A 176 -11.08 13.56 -14.85
C ALA A 176 -11.95 14.75 -14.43
N ILE A 177 -13.14 14.85 -15.01
CA ILE A 177 -14.11 15.91 -14.72
C ILE A 177 -15.46 15.35 -14.28
N SER A 178 -16.20 16.15 -13.52
CA SER A 178 -17.56 15.85 -13.11
C SER A 178 -18.41 17.10 -13.00
N ASN A 179 -19.69 17.01 -13.39
CA ASN A 179 -20.66 18.09 -13.22
C ASN A 179 -21.35 18.07 -11.84
N ASP A 180 -21.32 16.94 -11.14
CA ASP A 180 -22.03 16.74 -9.88
C ASP A 180 -21.14 16.29 -8.72
N GLY A 181 -19.87 15.96 -9.00
CA GLY A 181 -18.89 15.47 -8.03
C GLY A 181 -18.96 13.96 -7.78
N PHE A 182 -19.89 13.25 -8.42
CA PHE A 182 -20.14 11.82 -8.20
C PHE A 182 -19.94 10.99 -9.48
N ASN A 183 -20.32 11.51 -10.64
CA ASN A 183 -20.12 10.86 -11.94
C ASN A 183 -18.92 11.47 -12.64
N TRP A 184 -17.85 10.70 -12.76
CA TRP A 184 -16.56 11.17 -13.28
C TRP A 184 -16.33 10.67 -14.70
N THR A 185 -15.65 11.48 -15.51
CA THR A 185 -15.25 11.12 -16.87
C THR A 185 -13.78 11.45 -17.05
N TYR A 186 -13.00 10.43 -17.43
CA TYR A 186 -11.60 10.60 -17.78
C TYR A 186 -11.44 11.55 -18.98
N GLU A 187 -10.44 12.42 -18.93
CA GLU A 187 -10.11 13.35 -20.01
C GLU A 187 -8.83 12.93 -20.73
N GLN A 188 -7.67 13.06 -20.08
CA GLN A 188 -6.34 12.76 -20.64
C GLN A 188 -5.25 12.82 -19.55
N ILE A 189 -4.05 12.35 -19.88
CA ILE A 189 -2.81 12.67 -19.16
C ILE A 189 -2.48 14.15 -19.39
N ILE A 190 -2.23 14.87 -18.29
CA ILE A 190 -2.01 16.33 -18.28
C ILE A 190 -0.60 16.74 -17.86
N LEU A 191 0.16 15.82 -17.27
CA LEU A 191 1.57 16.00 -16.93
C LEU A 191 2.28 14.65 -16.99
N ASP A 192 3.38 14.63 -17.73
CA ASP A 192 4.29 13.50 -17.94
C ASP A 192 5.71 14.08 -17.92
N GLU A 193 6.65 13.35 -17.31
CA GLU A 193 8.06 13.71 -17.14
C GLU A 193 8.90 12.43 -17.30
N ASP A 194 10.22 12.55 -17.48
CA ASP A 194 11.12 11.38 -17.57
C ASP A 194 11.36 10.67 -16.20
N PHE A 195 10.46 10.87 -15.23
CA PHE A 195 10.50 10.34 -13.87
C PHE A 195 9.09 10.24 -13.28
N HIS A 196 8.93 9.37 -12.29
CA HIS A 196 7.67 9.07 -11.62
C HIS A 196 7.04 10.30 -10.95
N LEU A 197 5.76 10.52 -11.25
CA LEU A 197 4.89 11.54 -10.69
C LEU A 197 3.73 10.88 -9.95
N SER A 198 3.47 11.31 -8.72
CA SER A 198 2.29 10.92 -7.94
C SER A 198 1.79 12.11 -7.11
N TYR A 199 0.77 11.91 -6.26
CA TYR A 199 0.32 12.90 -5.30
C TYR A 199 0.18 14.35 -5.83
N PRO A 200 -0.64 14.61 -6.87
CA PRO A 200 -0.69 15.90 -7.56
C PRO A 200 -1.39 17.00 -6.74
N CYS A 201 -0.73 17.55 -5.73
CA CYS A 201 -1.32 18.56 -4.85
C CYS A 201 -1.60 19.88 -5.61
N VAL A 202 -2.84 20.08 -6.05
CA VAL A 202 -3.28 21.27 -6.81
C VAL A 202 -3.82 22.36 -5.89
N PHE A 203 -3.44 23.61 -6.17
CA PHE A 203 -3.92 24.78 -5.43
C PHE A 203 -4.04 26.02 -6.30
N LYS A 204 -4.94 26.92 -5.90
CA LYS A 204 -5.13 28.22 -6.54
C LYS A 204 -4.30 29.28 -5.82
N TRP A 205 -3.51 30.05 -6.56
CA TRP A 205 -2.83 31.23 -6.03
C TRP A 205 -3.07 32.42 -6.95
N LYS A 206 -3.69 33.47 -6.38
CA LYS A 206 -4.26 34.60 -7.15
C LYS A 206 -5.34 34.08 -8.11
N ASN A 207 -5.11 34.18 -9.42
CA ASN A 207 -6.05 33.75 -10.45
C ASN A 207 -5.51 32.58 -11.28
N ASP A 208 -4.42 31.97 -10.84
CA ASP A 208 -3.73 30.89 -11.54
C ASP A 208 -3.75 29.61 -10.70
N TYR A 209 -3.62 28.48 -11.38
CA TYR A 209 -3.52 27.16 -10.76
C TYR A 209 -2.10 26.64 -10.81
N TYR A 210 -1.69 26.06 -9.68
CA TYR A 210 -0.38 25.50 -9.45
C TYR A 210 -0.53 24.07 -8.92
N MET A 211 0.50 23.26 -9.14
CA MET A 211 0.55 21.87 -8.71
C MET A 211 1.95 21.59 -8.16
N ILE A 212 2.00 20.82 -7.08
CA ILE A 212 3.22 20.22 -6.55
C ILE A 212 2.95 18.71 -6.48
N PRO A 213 3.32 17.95 -7.53
CA PRO A 213 3.31 16.50 -7.45
C PRO A 213 4.43 16.00 -6.51
N GLU A 214 4.32 14.76 -6.05
CA GLU A 214 5.49 14.03 -5.58
C GLU A 214 6.43 13.77 -6.77
N THR A 215 7.70 14.13 -6.59
CA THR A 215 8.75 13.99 -7.60
C THR A 215 10.01 13.41 -6.98
N TYR A 216 9.86 12.36 -6.15
CA TYR A 216 10.94 11.85 -5.30
C TYR A 216 12.19 11.44 -6.11
N GLN A 217 12.00 10.89 -7.32
CA GLN A 217 13.08 10.49 -8.23
C GLN A 217 13.89 11.68 -8.75
N ALA A 218 13.30 12.88 -8.75
CA ALA A 218 13.99 14.13 -9.06
C ALA A 218 14.66 14.78 -7.83
N GLU A 219 14.65 14.12 -6.66
CA GLU A 219 15.23 14.59 -5.38
C GLU A 219 14.86 16.04 -5.03
N SER A 220 13.64 16.44 -5.38
CA SER A 220 13.19 17.83 -5.27
C SER A 220 11.69 17.93 -5.10
N VAL A 221 11.24 19.09 -4.61
CA VAL A 221 9.85 19.52 -4.65
C VAL A 221 9.70 20.50 -5.81
N ARG A 222 8.94 20.14 -6.83
CA ARG A 222 8.81 20.91 -8.08
C ARG A 222 7.44 21.60 -8.17
N LEU A 223 7.46 22.88 -8.52
CA LEU A 223 6.25 23.67 -8.74
C LEU A 223 5.92 23.73 -10.22
N TYR A 224 4.68 23.36 -10.56
CA TYR A 224 4.11 23.48 -11.90
C TYR A 224 3.00 24.52 -11.91
N LYS A 225 2.78 25.16 -13.07
CA LYS A 225 1.68 26.08 -13.30
C LYS A 225 0.92 25.65 -14.55
N SER A 226 -0.41 25.68 -14.47
CA SER A 226 -1.26 25.50 -15.65
C SER A 226 -1.31 26.79 -16.48
N ASN A 227 -1.07 26.66 -17.78
CA ASN A 227 -1.18 27.76 -18.75
C ASN A 227 -2.59 27.91 -19.32
N ASN A 228 -3.42 26.87 -19.19
CA ASN A 228 -4.80 26.84 -19.67
C ASN A 228 -5.62 25.86 -18.81
N PHE A 229 -5.93 26.25 -17.57
CA PHE A 229 -6.53 25.37 -16.58
C PHE A 229 -7.81 24.70 -17.12
N PRO A 230 -7.95 23.36 -16.97
CA PRO A 230 -7.13 22.41 -16.18
C PRO A 230 -5.91 21.79 -16.90
N TYR A 231 -5.56 22.27 -18.09
CA TYR A 231 -4.56 21.65 -18.98
C TYR A 231 -3.23 22.43 -19.05
N ASN A 232 -2.27 21.91 -19.83
CA ASN A 232 -1.02 22.57 -20.20
C ASN A 232 -0.17 23.01 -19.01
N TRP A 233 0.20 22.05 -18.17
CA TRP A 233 1.07 22.26 -17.02
C TRP A 233 2.52 22.43 -17.46
N SER A 234 3.21 23.42 -16.88
CA SER A 234 4.62 23.67 -17.16
C SER A 234 5.39 23.86 -15.86
N PHE A 235 6.58 23.28 -15.79
CA PHE A 235 7.52 23.49 -14.71
C PHE A 235 7.83 24.97 -14.53
N VAL A 236 7.78 25.45 -13.28
CA VAL A 236 8.06 26.83 -12.91
C VAL A 236 9.38 26.94 -12.16
N LYS A 237 9.56 26.12 -11.12
CA LYS A 237 10.67 26.26 -10.18
C LYS A 237 10.81 25.04 -9.26
N THR A 238 12.04 24.73 -8.88
CA THR A 238 12.37 23.86 -7.74
C THR A 238 12.23 24.63 -6.43
N LEU A 239 11.41 24.12 -5.50
CA LEU A 239 11.10 24.73 -4.21
C LEU A 239 12.05 24.26 -3.09
N LEU A 240 12.32 22.96 -3.07
CA LEU A 240 13.26 22.27 -2.18
C LEU A 240 14.05 21.24 -3.01
N GLU A 241 15.30 20.93 -2.62
CA GLU A 241 16.17 20.00 -3.34
C GLU A 241 17.16 19.30 -2.41
N GLY A 242 17.76 18.20 -2.89
CA GLY A 242 18.88 17.52 -2.26
C GLY A 242 18.49 16.35 -1.34
N ARG A 243 17.31 15.75 -1.57
CA ARG A 243 16.83 14.50 -0.96
C ARG A 243 15.50 14.08 -1.58
N ASN A 244 15.02 12.89 -1.21
CA ASN A 244 13.67 12.46 -1.52
C ASN A 244 12.65 13.23 -0.66
N PHE A 245 11.60 13.70 -1.32
CA PHE A 245 10.47 14.41 -0.73
C PHE A 245 9.19 13.72 -1.20
N PHE A 246 8.43 13.19 -0.25
CA PHE A 246 7.22 12.43 -0.52
C PHE A 246 5.97 13.20 -0.07
N ASP A 247 4.86 13.00 -0.79
CA ASP A 247 3.52 13.51 -0.52
C ASP A 247 3.50 15.00 -0.12
N ASN A 248 3.94 15.85 -1.04
CA ASN A 248 4.16 17.27 -0.78
C ASN A 248 2.85 18.06 -0.65
N THR A 249 2.32 18.22 0.56
CA THR A 249 1.06 18.95 0.80
C THR A 249 1.29 20.42 1.11
N ILE A 250 0.85 21.29 0.19
CA ILE A 250 0.88 22.74 0.34
C ILE A 250 -0.48 23.31 0.74
N PHE A 251 -0.49 24.32 1.61
CA PHE A 251 -1.70 25.07 1.94
C PHE A 251 -1.39 26.53 2.33
N HIS A 252 -2.42 27.37 2.31
CA HIS A 252 -2.31 28.77 2.67
C HIS A 252 -3.18 29.09 3.88
N TYR A 253 -2.56 29.68 4.90
CA TYR A 253 -3.26 30.13 6.10
C TYR A 253 -2.60 31.38 6.66
N ASN A 254 -3.42 32.37 7.05
CA ASN A 254 -2.99 33.61 7.68
C ASN A 254 -1.82 34.31 6.95
N ASN A 255 -1.98 34.55 5.65
CA ASN A 255 -0.99 35.18 4.76
C ASN A 255 0.36 34.47 4.65
N THR A 256 0.42 33.18 5.03
CA THR A 256 1.62 32.35 4.95
C THR A 256 1.30 31.08 4.19
N TRP A 257 2.22 30.66 3.34
CA TRP A 257 2.21 29.37 2.67
C TRP A 257 2.98 28.37 3.51
N TRP A 258 2.42 27.18 3.64
CA TRP A 258 2.92 26.09 4.46
C TRP A 258 3.06 24.84 3.60
N LEU A 259 4.06 24.02 3.89
CA LEU A 259 4.35 22.81 3.14
C LEU A 259 4.76 21.69 4.09
N PHE A 260 4.00 20.60 4.08
CA PHE A 260 4.35 19.33 4.69
C PHE A 260 5.04 18.46 3.64
N THR A 261 6.04 17.68 4.06
CA THR A 261 6.71 16.70 3.20
C THR A 261 7.37 15.61 4.04
N GLU A 262 7.19 14.36 3.64
CA GLU A 262 7.82 13.19 4.27
C GLU A 262 9.24 13.00 3.70
N THR A 263 10.21 12.67 4.55
CA THR A 263 11.64 12.55 4.14
C THR A 263 12.40 11.36 4.74
N GLY A 264 11.72 10.41 5.39
CA GLY A 264 12.33 9.37 6.21
C GLY A 264 11.62 8.02 6.14
N SER A 265 11.33 7.53 4.93
CA SER A 265 10.76 6.19 4.72
C SER A 265 9.48 5.98 5.54
N ASN A 266 8.55 6.93 5.39
CA ASN A 266 7.22 6.98 5.99
C ASN A 266 7.15 7.43 7.47
N ASN A 267 8.26 7.78 8.13
CA ASN A 267 8.24 8.09 9.57
C ASN A 267 8.79 9.47 9.97
N LEU A 268 9.11 10.34 8.99
CA LEU A 268 9.71 11.65 9.26
C LEU A 268 9.00 12.77 8.51
N LEU A 269 8.16 13.54 9.20
CA LEU A 269 7.46 14.69 8.64
C LEU A 269 8.22 15.98 8.88
N ARG A 270 8.60 16.66 7.79
CA ARG A 270 9.17 18.00 7.82
C ARG A 270 8.12 19.04 7.47
N PHE A 271 8.36 20.26 7.97
CA PHE A 271 7.44 21.37 7.80
C PHE A 271 8.19 22.62 7.38
N TYR A 272 7.67 23.30 6.37
CA TYR A 272 8.28 24.49 5.77
C TYR A 272 7.25 25.60 5.62
N TYR A 273 7.73 26.84 5.51
CA TYR A 273 6.88 27.99 5.21
C TYR A 273 7.51 28.97 4.22
N SER A 274 6.65 29.74 3.56
CA SER A 274 7.06 30.84 2.68
C SER A 274 5.99 31.94 2.64
N ASP A 275 6.38 33.16 2.26
CA ASP A 275 5.42 34.27 2.06
C ASP A 275 4.65 34.13 0.73
N LYS A 276 5.15 33.33 -0.21
CA LYS A 276 4.52 33.04 -1.51
C LYS A 276 4.98 31.68 -2.05
N PRO A 277 4.18 30.96 -2.86
CA PRO A 277 4.52 29.61 -3.33
C PRO A 277 5.81 29.55 -4.15
N THR A 278 6.09 30.63 -4.89
CA THR A 278 7.30 30.79 -5.74
C THR A 278 8.51 31.34 -4.97
N GLY A 279 8.36 31.53 -3.66
CA GLY A 279 9.31 32.20 -2.79
C GLY A 279 10.52 31.34 -2.44
N HIS A 280 11.16 31.72 -1.34
CA HIS A 280 12.12 30.88 -0.65
C HIS A 280 11.39 30.17 0.48
N TRP A 281 11.55 28.85 0.56
CA TRP A 281 10.94 28.02 1.59
C TRP A 281 11.92 27.85 2.74
N ILE A 282 11.47 28.18 3.94
CA ILE A 282 12.26 28.12 5.17
C ILE A 282 11.74 26.94 5.97
N GLU A 283 12.64 26.05 6.38
CA GLU A 283 12.27 24.96 7.28
C GLU A 283 11.82 25.53 8.63
N HIS A 284 10.68 25.04 9.12
CA HIS A 284 10.12 25.48 10.39
C HIS A 284 11.07 25.12 11.54
N PRO A 285 11.26 25.97 12.57
CA PRO A 285 12.20 25.71 13.66
C PRO A 285 11.92 24.44 14.47
N GLU A 286 10.67 23.97 14.47
CA GLU A 286 10.25 22.72 15.13
C GLU A 286 10.26 21.52 14.18
N SER A 287 10.69 21.69 12.92
CA SER A 287 10.88 20.58 11.99
C SER A 287 12.10 19.73 12.42
N PRO A 288 12.04 18.39 12.32
CA PRO A 288 10.88 17.60 11.92
C PRO A 288 9.79 17.63 13.00
N ILE A 289 8.54 17.88 12.60
CA ILE A 289 7.40 17.96 13.52
C ILE A 289 6.93 16.57 13.96
N ILE A 290 7.26 15.53 13.20
CA ILE A 290 7.10 14.12 13.58
C ILE A 290 8.38 13.38 13.21
N ASN A 291 8.87 12.52 14.11
CA ASN A 291 10.07 11.72 13.92
C ASN A 291 9.90 10.33 14.56
N GLY A 292 9.93 9.29 13.72
CA GLY A 292 9.83 7.90 14.14
C GLY A 292 8.40 7.39 14.36
N ASP A 293 7.40 8.00 13.71
CA ASP A 293 5.99 7.56 13.80
C ASP A 293 5.36 7.43 12.41
N ALA A 294 5.30 6.20 11.90
CA ALA A 294 4.75 5.90 10.57
C ALA A 294 3.21 5.94 10.52
N ASN A 295 2.52 6.02 11.66
CA ASN A 295 1.06 6.09 11.66
C ASN A 295 0.53 7.49 11.27
N ILE A 296 1.38 8.53 11.32
CA ILE A 296 0.95 9.93 11.25
C ILE A 296 1.88 10.88 10.47
N SER A 297 3.05 10.39 10.03
CA SER A 297 4.05 11.22 9.36
C SER A 297 3.68 11.55 7.92
N ARG A 298 3.23 10.55 7.15
CA ARG A 298 3.00 10.71 5.71
C ARG A 298 1.71 11.51 5.46
N PRO A 299 1.73 12.63 4.70
CA PRO A 299 0.53 13.41 4.40
C PRO A 299 -0.52 12.61 3.61
N GLY A 300 -1.77 12.58 4.10
CA GLY A 300 -2.85 11.79 3.48
C GLY A 300 -3.77 12.56 2.53
N GLY A 301 -3.35 13.72 2.00
CA GLY A 301 -4.07 14.49 0.99
C GLY A 301 -4.05 16.00 1.28
N ASN A 302 -5.13 16.72 0.95
CA ASN A 302 -5.18 18.18 1.12
C ASN A 302 -5.40 18.63 2.57
N VAL A 303 -4.87 19.79 2.95
CA VAL A 303 -5.18 20.42 4.24
C VAL A 303 -6.41 21.31 4.09
N ILE A 304 -7.40 21.15 4.97
CA ILE A 304 -8.66 21.90 4.92
C ILE A 304 -8.68 23.00 5.98
N VAL A 305 -8.93 24.24 5.53
CA VAL A 305 -9.24 25.36 6.42
C VAL A 305 -10.76 25.48 6.54
N PHE A 306 -11.32 24.86 7.57
CA PHE A 306 -12.74 24.80 7.89
C PHE A 306 -13.16 25.95 8.83
N ASP A 307 -14.41 26.42 8.73
CA ASP A 307 -14.96 27.51 9.55
C ASP A 307 -14.09 28.78 9.65
N LYS A 308 -13.30 29.04 8.60
CA LYS A 308 -12.33 30.15 8.48
C LYS A 308 -11.13 30.10 9.43
N GLN A 309 -11.05 29.15 10.36
CA GLN A 309 -10.01 29.13 11.41
C GLN A 309 -9.52 27.73 11.80
N ARG A 310 -10.33 26.67 11.63
CA ARG A 310 -9.93 25.31 12.00
C ARG A 310 -9.14 24.71 10.84
N ILE A 311 -7.92 24.27 11.11
CA ILE A 311 -7.02 23.72 10.09
C ILE A 311 -6.91 22.22 10.32
N ILE A 312 -7.33 21.43 9.35
CA ILE A 312 -7.37 19.98 9.43
C ILE A 312 -6.33 19.39 8.49
N ARG A 313 -5.38 18.64 9.06
CA ARG A 313 -4.38 17.84 8.35
C ARG A 313 -4.82 16.39 8.34
N TYR A 314 -4.79 15.75 7.18
CA TYR A 314 -5.00 14.32 7.05
C TYR A 314 -3.66 13.60 6.93
N THR A 315 -3.60 12.39 7.46
CA THR A 315 -2.37 11.60 7.52
C THR A 315 -2.65 10.19 7.06
N GLN A 316 -1.76 9.69 6.24
CA GLN A 316 -1.68 8.29 5.90
C GLN A 316 -1.05 7.52 7.07
N ASP A 317 -1.65 6.37 7.38
CA ASP A 317 -1.16 5.43 8.37
C ASP A 317 -0.44 4.28 7.68
N ASP A 318 0.88 4.17 7.86
CA ASP A 318 1.74 3.19 7.19
C ASP A 318 2.23 2.05 8.09
N ASP A 319 1.70 1.92 9.31
CA ASP A 319 2.03 0.84 10.22
C ASP A 319 0.77 0.04 10.62
N PRO A 320 0.77 -1.31 10.48
CA PRO A 320 1.90 -2.17 10.14
C PRO A 320 2.16 -2.36 8.63
N TYR A 321 1.36 -1.72 7.76
CA TYR A 321 1.53 -1.79 6.31
C TYR A 321 1.07 -0.47 5.65
N TYR A 322 1.55 -0.23 4.44
CA TYR A 322 1.26 0.97 3.66
C TYR A 322 -0.25 1.17 3.45
N GLY A 323 -0.74 2.39 3.69
CA GLY A 323 -2.15 2.71 3.47
C GLY A 323 -3.11 1.89 4.33
N ASN A 324 -2.79 1.72 5.61
CA ASN A 324 -3.65 1.01 6.56
C ASN A 324 -4.98 1.74 6.79
N GLN A 325 -4.92 3.07 6.88
CA GLN A 325 -6.05 3.95 7.18
C GLN A 325 -5.64 5.43 7.08
N VAL A 326 -6.61 6.33 7.22
CA VAL A 326 -6.38 7.78 7.25
C VAL A 326 -6.84 8.38 8.58
N TRP A 327 -5.99 9.21 9.18
CA TRP A 327 -6.29 9.98 10.39
C TRP A 327 -6.50 11.47 10.09
N ALA A 328 -7.17 12.16 11.00
CA ALA A 328 -7.34 13.61 10.97
C ALA A 328 -6.76 14.26 12.24
N PHE A 329 -6.02 15.34 12.04
CA PHE A 329 -5.41 16.18 13.07
C PHE A 329 -5.86 17.62 12.91
N GLU A 330 -6.25 18.26 14.00
CA GLU A 330 -6.54 19.69 14.03
C GLU A 330 -5.31 20.45 14.52
N ILE A 331 -4.82 21.39 13.71
CA ILE A 331 -3.68 22.25 14.04
C ILE A 331 -4.20 23.40 14.91
N THR A 332 -3.75 23.44 16.17
CA THR A 332 -4.20 24.41 17.19
C THR A 332 -3.28 25.61 17.34
N ALA A 333 -2.01 25.45 17.00
CA ALA A 333 -1.05 26.55 16.96
C ALA A 333 -0.31 26.50 15.64
N LEU A 334 -0.36 27.59 14.87
CA LEU A 334 0.34 27.72 13.60
C LEU A 334 0.92 29.12 13.45
N THR A 335 2.20 29.24 13.74
CA THR A 335 3.02 30.45 13.52
C THR A 335 4.35 30.05 12.91
N LYS A 336 5.18 31.00 12.49
CA LYS A 336 6.51 30.71 11.91
C LYS A 336 7.52 30.13 12.93
N THR A 337 7.14 30.02 14.20
CA THR A 337 7.98 29.57 15.31
C THR A 337 7.31 28.52 16.20
N THR A 338 6.07 28.14 15.94
CA THR A 338 5.28 27.25 16.81
C THR A 338 4.25 26.48 15.98
N TYR A 339 4.23 25.17 16.17
CA TYR A 339 3.34 24.19 15.58
C TYR A 339 2.79 23.27 16.66
N GLU A 340 1.47 23.17 16.77
CA GLU A 340 0.82 22.17 17.62
C GLU A 340 -0.39 21.60 16.89
N GLU A 341 -0.61 20.30 17.01
CA GLU A 341 -1.79 19.61 16.50
C GLU A 341 -2.27 18.55 17.49
N TYR A 342 -3.55 18.18 17.40
CA TYR A 342 -4.10 17.04 18.13
C TYR A 342 -4.98 16.19 17.21
N ARG A 343 -5.02 14.89 17.48
CA ARG A 343 -5.87 13.97 16.74
C ARG A 343 -7.34 14.25 17.02
N VAL A 344 -8.14 14.49 15.98
CA VAL A 344 -9.55 14.88 16.08
C VAL A 344 -10.40 13.80 16.78
N GLY A 345 -10.09 12.53 16.54
CA GLY A 345 -10.87 11.40 17.03
C GLY A 345 -10.03 10.27 17.63
N ARG A 346 -10.72 9.26 18.17
CA ARG A 346 -10.11 7.98 18.58
C ARG A 346 -10.16 6.91 17.49
N THR A 347 -10.95 7.16 16.46
CA THR A 347 -11.11 6.29 15.28
C THR A 347 -10.53 7.00 14.06
N PRO A 348 -9.98 6.25 13.10
CA PRO A 348 -9.58 6.82 11.82
C PRO A 348 -10.80 7.40 11.10
N ILE A 349 -10.56 8.39 10.24
CA ILE A 349 -11.64 8.98 9.42
C ILE A 349 -11.98 8.11 8.22
N LEU A 350 -11.00 7.36 7.72
CA LEU A 350 -11.15 6.37 6.66
C LEU A 350 -10.38 5.12 7.03
N LYS A 351 -10.96 3.97 6.71
CA LYS A 351 -10.34 2.66 6.81
C LYS A 351 -10.98 1.80 5.74
N GLY A 352 -10.23 0.87 5.15
CA GLY A 352 -10.78 -0.06 4.17
C GLY A 352 -11.93 -0.88 4.74
N PHE A 353 -13.06 -0.92 4.03
CA PHE A 353 -14.23 -1.73 4.41
C PHE A 353 -15.04 -2.24 3.22
N ASP A 354 -14.97 -1.60 2.05
CA ASP A 354 -15.67 -2.07 0.85
C ASP A 354 -14.78 -3.03 0.05
N ASN A 355 -15.39 -3.86 -0.80
CA ASN A 355 -14.70 -4.87 -1.59
C ASN A 355 -13.63 -4.32 -2.55
N TRP A 356 -13.65 -3.02 -2.84
CA TRP A 356 -12.76 -2.36 -3.79
C TRP A 356 -11.64 -1.56 -3.11
N ASN A 357 -11.70 -1.34 -1.79
CA ASN A 357 -10.71 -0.56 -1.03
C ASN A 357 -10.41 -1.18 0.34
N THR A 358 -10.38 -2.51 0.42
CA THR A 358 -10.08 -3.19 1.69
C THR A 358 -8.67 -2.88 2.20
N ARG A 359 -7.76 -2.53 1.29
CA ARG A 359 -6.36 -2.17 1.54
C ARG A 359 -5.98 -0.89 0.78
N GLY A 360 -4.79 -0.37 1.06
CA GLY A 360 -4.29 0.83 0.39
C GLY A 360 -5.12 2.08 0.65
N MET A 361 -5.84 2.15 1.76
CA MET A 361 -6.66 3.31 2.07
C MET A 361 -5.81 4.43 2.66
N HIS A 362 -5.16 5.20 1.79
CA HIS A 362 -4.10 6.13 2.18
C HIS A 362 -4.38 7.60 1.85
N HIS A 363 -5.25 7.88 0.88
CA HIS A 363 -5.51 9.24 0.42
C HIS A 363 -6.92 9.71 0.75
N ILE A 364 -7.04 11.01 1.04
CA ILE A 364 -8.31 11.75 1.06
C ILE A 364 -8.13 13.17 0.51
N SER A 365 -8.94 13.54 -0.48
CA SER A 365 -9.05 14.94 -0.92
C SER A 365 -10.49 15.42 -0.87
N LEU A 366 -10.72 16.52 -0.15
CA LEU A 366 -12.07 17.03 0.06
C LEU A 366 -12.41 18.17 -0.88
N CYS A 367 -13.67 18.20 -1.30
CA CYS A 367 -14.28 19.29 -2.04
C CYS A 367 -15.68 19.60 -1.52
N SER A 368 -16.09 20.88 -1.54
CA SER A 368 -17.44 21.26 -1.13
C SER A 368 -18.45 20.97 -2.24
N VAL A 369 -19.59 20.38 -1.86
CA VAL A 369 -20.73 20.08 -2.75
C VAL A 369 -22.02 20.48 -2.03
N GLY A 370 -22.69 21.53 -2.54
CA GLY A 370 -23.83 22.13 -1.85
C GLY A 370 -23.44 22.63 -0.46
N ASP A 371 -24.17 22.19 0.57
CA ASP A 371 -23.90 22.52 1.98
C ASP A 371 -22.98 21.50 2.69
N GLY A 372 -22.42 20.53 1.95
CA GLY A 372 -21.62 19.44 2.51
C GLY A 372 -20.29 19.25 1.77
N TRP A 373 -19.72 18.06 1.97
CA TRP A 373 -18.43 17.67 1.42
C TRP A 373 -18.54 16.35 0.64
N ILE A 374 -17.75 16.25 -0.42
CA ILE A 374 -17.33 14.97 -0.97
C ILE A 374 -15.85 14.78 -0.67
N ALA A 375 -15.43 13.52 -0.60
CA ALA A 375 -14.06 13.10 -0.45
C ALA A 375 -13.73 12.13 -1.58
N SER A 376 -12.70 12.44 -2.38
CA SER A 376 -12.05 11.43 -3.20
C SER A 376 -11.06 10.65 -2.35
N ILE A 377 -11.05 9.35 -2.56
CA ILE A 377 -10.27 8.37 -1.81
C ILE A 377 -9.79 7.29 -2.76
N ASP A 378 -8.80 6.50 -2.34
CA ASP A 378 -8.25 5.40 -3.12
C ASP A 378 -8.12 4.10 -2.32
N GLY A 379 -7.74 3.02 -2.98
CA GLY A 379 -7.50 1.72 -2.36
C GLY A 379 -7.72 0.57 -3.32
N TYR A 380 -7.57 -0.66 -2.82
CA TYR A 380 -7.73 -1.90 -3.59
C TYR A 380 -8.25 -3.10 -2.78
#